data_AF-A0A2N1F4K9-F1
#
_entry.id   AF-A0A2N1F4K9-F1
#
_cell.length_a   1.000
_cell.length_b   1.000
_cell.length_c   1.000
_cell.angle_alpha   90.00
_cell.angle_beta   90.00
_cell.angle_gamma   90.00
#
_symmetry.space_group_name_H-M   'P 1'
#
loop_
_entity.id
_entity.type
_entity.pdbx_description
1 polymer ?
#
loop_
_entity_poly.entity_id
_entity_poly.type
_entity_poly.pdbx_seq_one_letter_code
_entity_poly.pdbx_strand_id
1 'polypeptide(L)'
;MGWNKILVMGLISYCFTSCLNYYHHSNGGYRPKNKKFTLSKHVKQLKKNDLINSENLYFSNDTLTFGTNEEYNSLSYIKFFKNGRCYRSSIDIKNKTDINKLNNPGYVGYYLISNNNKIEMEFFHVKHKEGGWYSKDEGFIRNDTLFIKGTNKQEQEVLRAYIPEKIKGLKQITDW
;
A
#
# COMPACT_ATOMS: atom_id res chain seq x y z
N MET A 1 2.35 48.69 -22.33
CA MET A 1 3.45 47.78 -21.92
C MET A 1 3.09 46.77 -20.81
N GLY A 2 1.85 46.70 -20.30
CA GLY A 2 1.50 45.78 -19.17
C GLY A 2 0.90 44.41 -19.56
N TRP A 3 0.39 44.25 -20.78
CA TRP A 3 -0.37 43.06 -21.19
C TRP A 3 0.51 41.81 -21.30
N ASN A 4 1.75 41.96 -21.79
CA ASN A 4 2.71 40.87 -21.86
C ASN A 4 3.05 40.31 -20.47
N LYS A 5 3.04 41.13 -19.41
CA LYS A 5 3.32 40.69 -18.03
C LYS A 5 2.17 39.86 -17.45
N ILE A 6 0.92 40.23 -17.76
CA ILE A 6 -0.29 39.50 -17.33
C ILE A 6 -0.38 38.15 -18.04
N LEU A 7 -0.07 38.11 -19.34
CA LEU A 7 -0.07 36.88 -20.15
C LEU A 7 1.00 35.89 -19.67
N VAL A 8 2.20 36.38 -19.33
CA VAL A 8 3.27 35.57 -18.75
C VAL A 8 2.92 35.06 -17.35
N MET A 9 2.32 35.89 -16.48
CA MET A 9 1.84 35.42 -15.16
C MET A 9 0.70 34.40 -15.29
N GLY A 10 -0.19 34.56 -16.26
CA GLY A 10 -1.27 33.61 -16.57
C GLY A 10 -0.75 32.26 -17.05
N LEU A 11 0.26 32.27 -17.94
CA LEU A 11 0.93 31.06 -18.42
C LEU A 11 1.70 30.34 -17.31
N ILE A 12 2.43 31.07 -16.46
CA ILE A 12 3.14 30.51 -15.30
C ILE A 12 2.15 29.88 -14.32
N SER A 13 1.03 30.56 -14.03
CA SER A 13 -0.04 30.04 -13.16
C SER A 13 -0.66 28.74 -13.70
N TYR A 14 -0.87 28.65 -15.01
CA TYR A 14 -1.41 27.44 -15.68
C TYR A 14 -0.44 26.24 -15.63
N CYS A 15 0.87 26.48 -15.57
CA CYS A 15 1.87 25.42 -15.44
C CYS A 15 1.91 24.78 -14.04
N PHE A 16 1.43 25.47 -13.00
CA PHE A 16 1.52 25.00 -11.62
C PHE A 16 0.27 24.28 -11.09
N THR A 17 -0.86 24.27 -11.80
CA THR A 17 -2.15 23.86 -11.24
C THR A 17 -2.54 22.38 -11.39
N SER A 18 -1.74 21.49 -12.00
CA SER A 18 -2.16 20.07 -12.09
C SER A 18 -1.05 19.03 -12.31
N CYS A 19 0.13 19.22 -11.71
CA CYS A 19 1.13 18.16 -11.73
C CYS A 19 0.87 17.16 -10.59
N LEU A 20 0.06 16.13 -10.86
CA LEU A 20 -0.07 14.97 -9.96
C LEU A 20 1.32 14.43 -9.62
N ASN A 21 1.58 14.17 -8.34
CA ASN A 21 2.87 13.72 -7.83
C ASN A 21 3.11 12.21 -7.99
N TYR A 22 2.30 11.54 -8.82
CA TYR A 22 2.34 10.11 -9.08
C TYR A 22 2.16 9.79 -10.57
N TYR A 23 2.41 8.53 -10.92
CA TYR A 23 2.08 7.93 -12.22
C TYR A 23 1.43 6.56 -12.03
N HIS A 24 0.72 6.08 -13.06
CA HIS A 24 0.18 4.73 -13.08
C HIS A 24 1.26 3.76 -13.59
N HIS A 25 1.55 2.71 -12.83
CA HIS A 25 2.59 1.75 -13.18
C HIS A 25 2.02 0.64 -14.09
N SER A 26 2.82 0.10 -15.01
CA SER A 26 2.40 -0.96 -15.95
C SER A 26 1.92 -2.23 -15.23
N ASN A 27 2.62 -2.61 -14.17
CA ASN A 27 2.23 -3.71 -13.28
C ASN A 27 1.10 -3.35 -12.30
N GLY A 28 0.40 -2.23 -12.51
CA GLY A 28 -0.74 -1.75 -11.74
C GLY A 28 -0.42 -0.92 -10.50
N GLY A 29 -1.47 -0.26 -10.01
CA GLY A 29 -1.42 0.71 -8.91
C GLY A 29 -0.70 2.00 -9.29
N TYR A 30 -0.67 2.94 -8.33
CA TYR A 30 0.03 4.20 -8.48
C TYR A 30 1.40 4.17 -7.83
N ARG A 31 2.33 4.99 -8.34
CA ARG A 31 3.68 5.16 -7.81
C ARG A 31 4.01 6.63 -7.66
N PRO A 32 4.72 7.03 -6.60
CA PRO A 32 5.16 8.41 -6.48
C PRO A 32 6.23 8.70 -7.55
N LYS A 33 6.13 9.85 -8.22
CA LYS A 33 7.17 10.32 -9.15
C LYS A 33 8.50 10.53 -8.42
N ASN A 34 8.42 11.02 -7.19
CA ASN A 34 9.56 11.19 -6.28
C ASN A 34 9.32 10.38 -5.01
N LYS A 35 10.11 9.31 -4.82
CA LYS A 35 10.03 8.43 -3.65
C LYS A 35 10.49 9.19 -2.40
N LYS A 36 9.59 9.37 -1.43
CA LYS A 36 9.83 10.08 -0.16
C LYS A 36 9.59 9.20 1.08
N PHE A 37 9.52 7.89 0.90
CA PHE A 37 9.38 6.94 1.98
C PHE A 37 10.49 7.11 3.02
N THR A 38 10.11 7.41 4.26
CA THR A 38 11.04 7.53 5.38
C THR A 38 11.60 6.16 5.78
N LEU A 39 10.78 5.11 5.76
CA LEU A 39 11.21 3.76 6.12
C LEU A 39 12.22 3.17 5.12
N SER A 40 12.22 3.66 3.88
CA SER A 40 13.18 3.23 2.84
C SER A 40 14.64 3.36 3.27
N LYS A 41 14.94 4.33 4.13
CA LYS A 41 16.29 4.63 4.62
C LYS A 41 16.77 3.66 5.71
N HIS A 42 15.85 2.91 6.31
CA HIS A 42 16.10 2.02 7.44
C HIS A 42 15.84 0.55 7.11
N VAL A 43 15.60 0.25 5.85
CA VAL A 43 15.33 -1.10 5.35
C VAL A 43 16.46 -2.05 5.74
N LYS A 44 16.10 -3.11 6.46
CA LYS A 44 16.97 -4.26 6.74
C LYS A 44 16.39 -5.48 6.02
N GLN A 45 17.27 -6.38 5.60
CA GLN A 45 16.82 -7.67 5.08
C GLN A 45 16.14 -8.48 6.20
N LEU A 46 15.08 -9.20 5.85
CA LEU A 46 14.45 -10.15 6.77
C LEU A 46 15.47 -11.18 7.26
N LYS A 47 15.55 -11.33 8.57
CA LYS A 47 16.35 -12.37 9.23
C LYS A 47 15.56 -13.66 9.31
N LYS A 48 16.27 -14.79 9.41
CA LYS A 48 15.66 -16.12 9.51
C LYS A 48 14.67 -16.27 10.68
N ASN A 49 14.87 -15.51 11.75
CA ASN A 49 14.06 -15.59 12.97
C ASN A 49 12.96 -14.51 13.04
N ASP A 50 12.81 -13.68 12.00
CA ASP A 50 11.72 -12.71 11.96
C ASP A 50 10.39 -13.46 11.74
N LEU A 51 9.33 -13.02 12.41
CA LEU A 51 8.01 -13.68 12.34
C LEU A 51 7.28 -13.46 10.99
N ILE A 52 7.79 -12.55 10.14
CA ILE A 52 7.23 -12.33 8.79
C ILE A 52 7.74 -13.39 7.83
N ASN A 53 6.81 -14.01 7.11
CA ASN A 53 7.12 -14.91 6.03
C ASN A 53 6.88 -14.23 4.66
N SER A 54 7.98 -13.96 3.95
CA SER A 54 7.94 -13.37 2.60
C SER A 54 7.42 -14.32 1.52
N GLU A 55 7.08 -15.57 1.82
CA GLU A 55 6.42 -16.50 0.89
C GLU A 55 4.89 -16.41 0.98
N ASN A 56 4.36 -15.77 2.02
CA ASN A 56 2.92 -15.71 2.27
C ASN A 56 2.31 -14.39 1.77
N LEU A 57 0.99 -14.41 1.62
CA LEU A 57 0.14 -13.22 1.67
C LEU A 57 -0.57 -13.19 3.01
N TYR A 58 -0.73 -12.00 3.57
CA TYR A 58 -1.43 -11.80 4.83
C TYR A 58 -2.81 -11.23 4.49
N PHE A 59 -3.88 -11.99 4.72
CA PHE A 59 -5.26 -11.64 4.32
C PHE A 59 -6.10 -11.19 5.52
N SER A 60 -6.90 -10.14 5.33
CA SER A 60 -7.93 -9.70 6.26
C SER A 60 -9.24 -9.54 5.51
N ASN A 61 -10.34 -9.98 6.12
CA ASN A 61 -11.67 -9.77 5.56
C ASN A 61 -11.99 -8.27 5.62
N ASP A 62 -12.36 -7.69 4.47
CA ASP A 62 -12.83 -6.32 4.40
C ASP A 62 -14.13 -6.27 3.58
N THR A 63 -15.24 -5.98 4.25
CA THR A 63 -16.51 -5.80 3.55
C THR A 63 -16.55 -4.38 3.00
N LEU A 64 -16.21 -4.23 1.71
CA LEU A 64 -16.29 -2.96 1.01
C LEU A 64 -17.68 -2.81 0.38
N THR A 65 -18.35 -1.69 0.69
CA THR A 65 -19.64 -1.32 0.09
C THR A 65 -19.39 -0.14 -0.84
N PHE A 66 -19.55 -0.32 -2.15
CA PHE A 66 -19.39 0.75 -3.14
C PHE A 66 -20.74 1.07 -3.77
N GLY A 67 -21.27 2.28 -3.55
CA GLY A 67 -22.24 3.01 -4.39
C GLY A 67 -23.62 2.40 -4.70
N THR A 68 -23.73 1.09 -4.92
CA THR A 68 -24.90 0.36 -5.42
C THR A 68 -25.56 -0.54 -4.37
N ASN A 69 -25.21 -0.41 -3.08
CA ASN A 69 -25.65 -1.32 -1.99
C ASN A 69 -25.30 -2.80 -2.22
N GLU A 70 -24.44 -3.13 -3.19
CA GLU A 70 -23.88 -4.47 -3.33
C GLU A 70 -22.71 -4.62 -2.36
N GLU A 71 -22.82 -5.58 -1.44
CA GLU A 71 -21.73 -5.97 -0.56
C GLU A 71 -20.71 -6.77 -1.36
N TYR A 72 -19.55 -6.16 -1.62
CA TYR A 72 -18.42 -6.89 -2.17
C TYR A 72 -17.61 -7.48 -1.00
N ASN A 73 -17.66 -8.80 -0.88
CA ASN A 73 -16.74 -9.53 0.00
C ASN A 73 -15.34 -9.47 -0.61
N SER A 74 -14.59 -8.45 -0.21
CA SER A 74 -13.21 -8.26 -0.62
C SER A 74 -12.27 -8.76 0.47
N LEU A 75 -11.13 -9.26 0.04
CA LEU A 75 -10.01 -9.54 0.93
C LEU A 75 -9.00 -8.42 0.75
N SER A 76 -8.74 -7.67 1.82
CA SER A 76 -7.55 -6.84 1.91
C SER A 76 -6.36 -7.75 2.18
N TYR A 77 -5.23 -7.50 1.53
CA TYR A 77 -4.04 -8.29 1.76
C TYR A 77 -2.75 -7.50 1.66
N ILE A 78 -1.73 -8.00 2.36
CA ILE A 78 -0.39 -7.43 2.40
C ILE A 78 0.61 -8.50 1.97
N LYS A 79 1.51 -8.10 1.08
CA LYS A 79 2.67 -8.89 0.67
C LYS A 79 3.95 -8.26 1.21
N PHE A 80 4.76 -9.04 1.91
CA PHE A 80 6.10 -8.65 2.34
C PHE A 80 7.17 -9.28 1.46
N PHE A 81 8.24 -8.54 1.20
CA PHE A 81 9.43 -9.01 0.51
C PHE A 81 10.64 -8.99 1.44
N LYS A 82 11.62 -9.85 1.16
CA LYS A 82 12.85 -9.97 1.99
C LYS A 82 13.68 -8.70 2.08
N ASN A 83 13.49 -7.76 1.15
CA ASN A 83 14.22 -6.50 1.06
C ASN A 83 13.49 -5.32 1.72
N GLY A 84 12.63 -5.56 2.73
CA GLY A 84 11.90 -4.51 3.45
C GLY A 84 10.85 -3.76 2.64
N ARG A 85 10.58 -4.17 1.39
CA ARG A 85 9.46 -3.67 0.59
C ARG A 85 8.20 -4.45 0.91
N CYS A 86 7.06 -3.81 0.77
CA CYS A 86 5.76 -4.46 0.82
C CYS A 86 4.79 -3.81 -0.18
N TYR A 87 3.65 -4.45 -0.39
CA TYR A 87 2.50 -3.79 -0.96
C TYR A 87 1.22 -4.24 -0.27
N ARG A 88 0.21 -3.37 -0.29
CA ARG A 88 -1.17 -3.64 0.11
C ARG A 88 -2.06 -3.61 -1.13
N SER A 89 -3.02 -4.52 -1.21
CA SER A 89 -4.03 -4.52 -2.26
C SER A 89 -5.32 -5.15 -1.75
N SER A 90 -6.36 -5.14 -2.58
CA SER A 90 -7.60 -5.85 -2.31
C SER A 90 -8.01 -6.68 -3.51
N ILE A 91 -8.73 -7.76 -3.26
CA ILE A 91 -9.22 -8.67 -4.30
C ILE A 91 -10.59 -9.20 -3.92
N ASP A 92 -11.45 -9.40 -4.92
CA ASP A 92 -12.69 -10.17 -4.71
C ASP A 92 -12.33 -11.58 -4.26
N ILE A 93 -13.03 -12.10 -3.24
CA ILE A 93 -12.82 -13.45 -2.71
C ILE A 93 -12.85 -14.54 -3.80
N LYS A 94 -13.68 -14.38 -4.84
CA LYS A 94 -13.78 -15.31 -5.99
C LYS A 94 -12.48 -15.39 -6.79
N ASN A 95 -11.68 -14.32 -6.76
CA ASN A 95 -10.43 -14.20 -7.48
C ASN A 95 -9.20 -14.49 -6.59
N LYS A 96 -9.39 -14.94 -5.34
CA LYS A 96 -8.30 -15.18 -4.39
C LYS A 96 -7.22 -16.16 -4.91
N THR A 97 -7.56 -17.03 -5.86
CA THR A 97 -6.64 -18.00 -6.46
C THR A 97 -5.94 -17.50 -7.74
N ASP A 98 -6.30 -16.31 -8.24
CA ASP A 98 -5.71 -15.72 -9.44
C ASP A 98 -4.36 -15.06 -9.12
N ILE A 99 -3.28 -15.83 -9.32
CA ILE A 99 -1.90 -15.41 -9.03
C ILE A 99 -1.51 -14.12 -9.77
N ASN A 100 -2.03 -13.88 -10.98
CA ASN A 100 -1.70 -12.68 -11.74
C ASN A 100 -2.29 -11.44 -11.08
N LYS A 101 -3.54 -11.54 -10.58
CA LYS A 101 -4.18 -10.47 -9.79
C LYS A 101 -3.51 -10.29 -8.44
N LEU A 102 -3.13 -11.37 -7.76
CA LEU A 102 -2.45 -11.28 -6.47
C LEU A 102 -1.07 -10.62 -6.56
N ASN A 103 -0.36 -10.81 -7.67
CA ASN A 103 0.93 -10.18 -7.93
C ASN A 103 0.83 -8.72 -8.41
N ASN A 104 -0.38 -8.15 -8.44
CA ASN A 104 -0.63 -6.77 -8.86
C ASN A 104 -0.74 -5.83 -7.64
N PRO A 105 0.31 -5.04 -7.34
CA PRO A 105 0.32 -4.14 -6.19
C PRO A 105 -0.62 -2.94 -6.36
N GLY A 106 -1.54 -2.76 -5.41
CA GLY A 106 -2.35 -1.53 -5.32
C GLY A 106 -1.54 -0.36 -4.75
N TYR A 107 -1.13 -0.49 -3.49
CA TYR A 107 -0.36 0.50 -2.74
C TYR A 107 1.01 -0.06 -2.41
N VAL A 108 2.08 0.59 -2.87
CA VAL A 108 3.46 0.19 -2.55
C VAL A 108 3.93 0.82 -1.26
N GLY A 109 4.81 0.14 -0.55
CA GLY A 109 5.31 0.61 0.73
C GLY A 109 6.58 -0.07 1.21
N TYR A 110 7.10 0.42 2.33
CA TYR A 110 8.18 -0.24 3.06
C TYR A 110 7.68 -0.69 4.41
N TYR A 111 8.42 -1.62 5.01
CA TYR A 111 8.19 -2.03 6.38
C TYR A 111 9.51 -2.21 7.13
N LEU A 112 9.40 -2.12 8.45
CA LEU A 112 10.48 -2.38 9.39
C LEU A 112 9.93 -3.26 10.51
N ILE A 113 10.72 -4.25 10.93
CA ILE A 113 10.45 -5.04 12.13
C ILE A 113 11.39 -4.55 13.24
N SER A 114 10.82 -4.26 14.41
CA SER A 114 11.55 -3.96 15.63
C SER A 114 11.18 -4.96 16.73
N ASN A 115 12.13 -5.28 17.62
CA ASN A 115 11.92 -6.18 18.76
C ASN A 115 11.27 -7.54 18.39
N ASN A 116 11.60 -8.07 17.20
CA ASN A 116 11.14 -9.34 16.61
C ASN A 116 9.63 -9.45 16.32
N ASN A 117 8.78 -8.59 16.87
CA ASN A 117 7.33 -8.70 16.70
C ASN A 117 6.62 -7.38 16.38
N LYS A 118 7.22 -6.21 16.60
CA LYS A 118 6.60 -4.93 16.25
C LYS A 118 6.89 -4.64 14.78
N ILE A 119 5.88 -4.15 14.07
CA ILE A 119 6.00 -3.79 12.65
C ILE A 119 5.52 -2.37 12.44
N GLU A 120 6.33 -1.62 11.70
CA GLU A 120 5.97 -0.33 11.13
C GLU A 120 5.89 -0.49 9.61
N MET A 121 4.87 0.08 8.99
CA MET A 121 4.70 0.10 7.54
C MET A 121 4.44 1.53 7.08
N GLU A 122 4.88 1.84 5.88
CA GLU A 122 4.63 3.13 5.24
C GLU A 122 4.18 2.89 3.81
N PHE A 123 2.99 3.36 3.45
CA PHE A 123 2.39 3.15 2.13
C PHE A 123 2.18 4.47 1.39
N PHE A 124 2.29 4.43 0.06
CA PHE A 124 1.88 5.53 -0.80
C PHE A 124 0.46 5.33 -1.31
N HIS A 125 -0.39 6.31 -1.06
CA HIS A 125 -1.80 6.32 -1.45
C HIS A 125 -2.07 7.40 -2.48
N VAL A 126 -3.11 7.17 -3.28
CA VAL A 126 -3.61 8.12 -4.25
C VAL A 126 -5.13 8.13 -4.14
N LYS A 127 -5.70 9.33 -4.10
CA LYS A 127 -7.13 9.56 -4.22
C LYS A 127 -7.39 10.10 -5.61
N HIS A 128 -8.47 9.62 -6.23
CA HIS A 128 -8.78 9.98 -7.61
C HIS A 128 -8.87 11.50 -7.79
N LYS A 129 -8.15 12.05 -8.78
CA LYS A 129 -8.05 13.49 -9.08
C LYS A 129 -7.40 14.36 -7.98
N GLU A 130 -6.81 13.74 -6.96
CA GLU A 130 -6.07 14.44 -5.90
C GLU A 130 -4.60 14.01 -5.90
N GLY A 131 -3.74 14.76 -5.20
CA GLY A 131 -2.35 14.35 -4.99
C GLY A 131 -2.25 13.05 -4.18
N GLY A 132 -1.15 12.31 -4.37
CA GLY A 132 -0.83 11.17 -3.51
C GLY A 132 -0.15 11.59 -2.21
N TRP A 133 -0.31 10.79 -1.17
CA TRP A 133 0.24 11.01 0.16
C TRP A 133 0.86 9.72 0.73
N TYR A 134 1.61 9.87 1.81
CA TYR A 134 2.21 8.76 2.54
C TYR A 134 1.46 8.56 3.85
N SER A 135 1.15 7.32 4.18
CA SER A 135 0.58 6.92 5.47
C SER A 135 1.59 6.05 6.22
N LYS A 136 1.43 5.98 7.54
CA LYS A 136 2.16 5.05 8.39
C LYS A 136 1.18 4.22 9.18
N ASP A 137 1.42 2.92 9.20
CA ASP A 137 0.65 1.96 9.97
C ASP A 137 1.58 1.28 10.98
N GLU A 138 1.07 1.08 12.18
CA GLU A 138 1.76 0.36 13.24
C GLU A 138 1.00 -0.92 13.58
N GLY A 139 1.76 -1.95 13.95
CA GLY A 139 1.21 -3.24 14.28
C GLY A 139 2.17 -4.13 15.05
N PHE A 140 1.74 -5.35 15.28
CA PHE A 140 2.57 -6.40 15.84
C PHE A 140 2.20 -7.77 15.26
N ILE A 141 3.11 -8.72 15.40
CA ILE A 141 2.93 -10.11 14.98
C ILE A 141 2.87 -10.97 16.22
N ARG A 142 1.86 -11.84 16.30
CA ARG A 142 1.76 -12.85 17.36
C ARG A 142 1.62 -14.20 16.69
N ASN A 143 2.57 -15.09 16.98
CA ASN A 143 2.80 -16.32 16.24
C ASN A 143 3.07 -16.01 14.76
N ASP A 144 2.08 -16.22 13.90
CA ASP A 144 2.15 -15.98 12.46
C ASP A 144 1.13 -14.91 11.99
N THR A 145 0.25 -14.46 12.89
CA THR A 145 -0.83 -13.51 12.57
C THR A 145 -0.35 -12.08 12.75
N LEU A 146 -0.61 -11.25 11.75
CA LEU A 146 -0.28 -9.84 11.74
C LEU A 146 -1.48 -9.03 12.24
N PHE A 147 -1.26 -8.20 13.26
CA PHE A 147 -2.25 -7.30 13.81
C PHE A 147 -1.86 -5.86 13.49
N ILE A 148 -2.74 -5.13 12.79
CA ILE A 148 -2.52 -3.74 12.41
C ILE A 148 -3.59 -2.88 13.07
N LYS A 149 -3.17 -1.77 13.68
CA LYS A 149 -4.10 -0.74 14.16
C LYS A 149 -4.75 -0.06 12.96
N GLY A 150 -6.07 0.05 12.97
CA GLY A 150 -6.82 0.81 11.99
C GLY A 150 -8.03 1.46 12.62
N THR A 151 -8.86 2.06 11.79
CA THR A 151 -10.15 2.61 12.21
C THR A 151 -11.30 1.87 11.53
N ASN A 152 -12.43 1.74 12.22
CA ASN A 152 -13.67 1.22 11.65
C ASN A 152 -14.52 2.36 11.05
N LYS A 153 -15.71 2.02 10.52
CA LYS A 153 -16.66 3.00 9.94
C LYS A 153 -17.15 4.06 10.95
N GLN A 154 -17.01 3.81 12.25
CA GLN A 154 -17.38 4.70 13.34
C GLN A 154 -16.18 5.48 13.89
N GLU A 155 -15.06 5.49 13.16
CA GLU A 155 -13.80 6.16 13.53
C GLU A 155 -13.16 5.64 14.83
N GLN A 156 -13.59 4.46 15.31
CA GLN A 156 -13.00 3.84 16.49
C GLN A 156 -11.74 3.07 16.12
N GLU A 157 -10.73 3.13 16.97
CA GLU A 157 -9.52 2.30 16.84
C GLU A 157 -9.91 0.82 16.94
N VAL A 158 -9.55 0.06 15.92
CA VAL A 158 -9.76 -1.38 15.85
C VAL A 158 -8.46 -2.07 15.48
N LEU A 159 -8.29 -3.28 16.01
CA LEU A 159 -7.17 -4.13 15.66
C LEU A 159 -7.60 -5.09 14.55
N ARG A 160 -7.07 -4.89 13.34
CA ARG A 160 -7.35 -5.77 12.19
C ARG A 160 -6.36 -6.93 12.18
N ALA A 161 -6.89 -8.15 12.20
CA ALA A 161 -6.09 -9.36 12.06
C ALA A 161 -5.90 -9.71 10.58
N TYR A 162 -4.68 -10.03 10.21
CA TYR A 162 -4.30 -10.53 8.90
C TYR A 162 -3.68 -11.93 9.05
N ILE A 163 -4.35 -12.91 8.46
CA ILE A 163 -3.99 -14.32 8.55
C ILE A 163 -3.06 -14.67 7.39
N PRO A 164 -1.88 -15.26 7.66
CA PRO A 164 -0.95 -15.62 6.61
C PRO A 164 -1.44 -16.84 5.82
N GLU A 165 -1.23 -16.81 4.52
CA GLU A 165 -1.51 -17.94 3.62
C GLU A 165 -0.39 -18.09 2.60
N LYS A 166 0.12 -19.32 2.45
CA LYS A 166 1.15 -19.64 1.47
C LYS A 166 0.52 -19.85 0.10
N ILE A 167 0.85 -18.98 -0.84
CA ILE A 167 0.39 -19.09 -2.24
C ILE A 167 1.59 -19.41 -3.13
N LYS A 168 1.50 -20.49 -3.91
CA LYS A 168 2.55 -20.86 -4.88
C LYS A 168 2.52 -19.91 -6.08
N GLY A 169 3.70 -19.56 -6.61
CA GLY A 169 3.81 -18.70 -7.81
C GLY A 169 3.81 -17.18 -7.53
N LEU A 170 3.86 -16.75 -6.27
CA LEU A 170 4.03 -15.34 -5.94
C LEU A 170 5.41 -14.82 -6.35
N LYS A 171 5.45 -13.60 -6.86
CA LYS A 171 6.70 -12.88 -7.10
C LYS A 171 7.44 -12.66 -5.78
N GLN A 172 8.75 -12.83 -5.82
CA GLN A 172 9.65 -12.66 -4.66
C GLN A 172 10.25 -11.25 -4.58
N ILE A 173 10.06 -10.45 -5.63
CA ILE A 173 10.46 -9.05 -5.73
C ILE A 173 9.36 -8.25 -6.43
N THR A 174 9.40 -6.94 -6.23
CA THR A 174 8.54 -5.98 -6.92
C THR A 174 9.39 -4.86 -7.51
N ASP A 175 9.09 -4.52 -8.75
CA ASP A 175 9.63 -3.35 -9.42
C ASP A 175 8.80 -2.13 -9.01
N TRP A 176 9.49 -1.06 -8.66
CA TRP A 176 8.90 0.18 -8.17
C TRP A 176 9.27 1.35 -9.05
#